data_AF-A0A830CPV3-F1
#
_entry.id   AF-A0A830CPV3-F1
#
_cell.length_a   1.000
_cell.length_b   1.000
_cell.length_c   1.000
_cell.angle_alpha   90.00
_cell.angle_beta   90.00
_cell.angle_gamma   90.00
#
_symmetry.space_group_name_H-M   'P 1'
#
loop_
_entity.id
_entity.type
_entity.pdbx_description
1 polymer ?
#
loop_
_entity_poly.entity_id
_entity_poly.type
_entity_poly.pdbx_seq_one_letter_code
_entity_poly.pdbx_strand_id
1 'polypeptide(L)' 'MGTLNMLGLAKRIDARFLLTSTSEVYGDPLEHPQKETYWGHVNPIGVRSCYDKGKRTAETLAMDYHRGASVEVSTFY' A
#
# COMPACT_ATOMS: atom_id res chain seq x y z
N MET A 1 4.41 -4.35 -10.18
CA MET A 1 5.38 -5.45 -10.40
C MET A 1 6.37 -5.61 -9.25
N GLY A 2 7.10 -4.57 -8.81
CA GLY A 2 8.10 -4.71 -7.73
C GLY A 2 7.56 -5.28 -6.41
N THR A 3 6.47 -4.71 -5.89
CA THR A 3 5.83 -5.17 -4.64
C THR A 3 5.42 -6.64 -4.72
N LEU A 4 4.82 -7.08 -5.83
CA LEU A 4 4.41 -8.46 -6.04
C LEU A 4 5.60 -9.42 -5.99
N ASN A 5 6.73 -9.06 -6.61
CA ASN A 5 7.94 -9.89 -6.61
C ASN A 5 8.52 -10.04 -5.20
N MET A 6 8.54 -8.96 -4.41
CA MET A 6 9.07 -8.99 -3.06
C MET A 6 8.14 -9.73 -2.09
N LEU A 7 6.82 -9.58 -2.23
CA LEU A 7 5.84 -10.37 -1.49
C LEU A 7 5.93 -11.86 -1.84
N GLY A 8 6.09 -12.19 -3.12
CA GLY A 8 6.32 -13.57 -3.58
C GLY A 8 7.65 -14.14 -3.09
N LEU A 9 8.69 -13.32 -2.93
CA LEU A 9 9.92 -13.72 -2.26
C LEU A 9 9.69 -13.96 -0.77
N ALA A 10 9.11 -12.98 -0.05
CA ALA A 10 8.83 -13.05 1.37
C ALA A 10 8.03 -14.31 1.73
N LYS A 11 7.00 -14.64 0.94
CA LYS A 11 6.23 -15.88 1.07
C LYS A 11 7.09 -17.14 0.93
N ARG A 12 8.03 -17.17 -0.02
CA ARG A 12 8.86 -18.36 -0.29
C ARG A 12 9.91 -18.62 0.79
N ILE A 13 10.36 -17.57 1.47
CA ILE A 13 11.45 -17.66 2.46
C ILE A 13 10.98 -17.39 3.90
N ASP A 14 9.67 -17.31 4.12
CA ASP A 14 9.05 -16.99 5.41
C ASP A 14 9.60 -15.70 6.06
N ALA A 15 9.76 -14.66 5.24
CA ALA A 15 10.25 -13.36 5.70
C ALA A 15 9.11 -12.39 6.00
N ARG A 16 9.38 -11.48 6.94
CA ARG A 16 8.52 -10.33 7.23
C ARG A 16 8.71 -9.26 6.16
N PHE A 17 7.62 -8.62 5.75
CA PHE A 17 7.61 -7.59 4.71
C PHE A 17 7.12 -6.25 5.27
N LEU A 18 7.98 -5.23 5.22
CA LEU A 18 7.62 -3.85 5.57
C LEU A 18 7.40 -3.06 4.28
N LEU A 19 6.20 -2.52 4.10
CA LEU A 19 5.89 -1.58 3.03
C LEU A 19 6.07 -0.14 3.51
N THR A 20 6.95 0.62 2.86
CA THR A 20 7.01 2.07 3.03
C THR A 20 5.98 2.72 2.09
N SER A 21 4.81 3.06 2.63
CA SER A 21 3.79 3.83 1.95
C SER A 21 4.08 5.34 2.05
N THR A 22 3.06 6.17 1.93
CA THR A 22 3.17 7.64 1.88
C THR A 22 1.81 8.27 2.14
N SER A 23 1.80 9.49 2.68
CA SER A 23 0.59 10.31 2.81
C SER A 23 -0.14 10.58 1.49
N GLU A 24 0.51 10.42 0.34
CA GLU A 24 -0.11 10.59 -0.99
C GLU A 24 -1.25 9.60 -1.25
N VAL A 25 -1.33 8.49 -0.50
CA VAL A 25 -2.49 7.59 -0.57
C VAL A 25 -3.77 8.27 -0.08
N TYR A 26 -3.67 9.34 0.71
CA TYR A 26 -4.80 10.18 1.13
C TYR A 26 -5.22 11.20 0.07
N GLY A 27 -4.37 11.52 -0.92
CA GLY A 27 -4.68 12.43 -2.02
C GLY A 27 -4.93 13.87 -1.57
N ASP A 28 -6.07 14.43 -1.98
CA ASP A 28 -6.56 15.75 -1.57
C ASP A 28 -7.58 15.57 -0.42
N PRO A 29 -7.12 15.41 0.84
CA PRO A 29 -7.97 14.99 1.95
C PRO A 29 -9.04 16.02 2.29
N LEU A 30 -10.24 15.51 2.58
CA LEU A 30 -11.37 16.31 3.05
C LEU A 30 -11.41 16.44 4.58
N GLU A 31 -10.46 15.82 5.28
CA GLU A 31 -10.37 15.75 6.74
C GLU A 31 -8.98 16.15 7.24
N HIS A 32 -8.91 16.78 8.42
CA HIS A 32 -7.66 17.15 9.07
C HIS A 32 -7.73 16.99 10.61
N PRO A 33 -6.77 16.31 11.26
CA PRO A 33 -5.65 15.57 10.66
C PRO A 33 -6.12 14.30 9.92
N GLN A 34 -5.31 13.82 8.98
CA GLN A 34 -5.62 12.58 8.24
C GLN A 34 -5.38 11.38 9.14
N LYS A 35 -6.46 10.68 9.50
CA LYS A 35 -6.40 9.41 10.24
C LYS A 35 -6.16 8.26 9.26
N GLU A 36 -5.57 7.17 9.73
CA GLU A 36 -5.33 5.96 8.92
C GLU A 36 -6.62 5.28 8.46
N THR A 37 -7.74 5.57 9.13
CA THR A 37 -9.09 5.14 8.71
C THR A 37 -9.62 5.88 7.50
N TYR A 38 -9.03 7.02 7.12
CA TYR A 38 -9.46 7.81 5.98
C TYR A 38 -9.10 7.12 4.67
N TRP A 39 -10.08 6.94 3.79
CA TRP A 39 -9.89 6.19 2.54
C TRP A 39 -9.13 6.97 1.47
N GLY A 40 -8.92 8.27 1.64
CA GLY A 40 -8.28 9.12 0.65
C GLY A 40 -9.20 9.58 -0.48
N HIS A 41 -8.90 10.75 -1.02
CA HIS A 41 -9.58 11.35 -2.17
C HIS A 41 -8.54 11.57 -3.28
N VAL A 42 -8.35 10.53 -4.10
CA VAL A 42 -7.27 10.44 -5.09
C VAL A 42 -7.81 10.31 -6.51
N ASN A 43 -7.40 11.23 -7.39
CA ASN A 43 -7.74 11.19 -8.81
C ASN A 43 -7.05 10.00 -9.53
N PRO A 44 -7.81 9.05 -10.12
CA PRO A 44 -7.25 7.85 -10.73
C PRO A 44 -6.52 8.05 -12.05
N ILE A 45 -6.69 9.18 -12.72
CA ILE A 45 -6.13 9.44 -14.06
C ILE A 45 -5.32 10.74 -14.12
N GLY A 46 -5.11 11.40 -12.98
CA GLY A 46 -4.27 12.60 -12.89
C GLY A 46 -2.79 12.32 -13.18
N VAL A 47 -2.00 13.37 -13.36
CA VAL A 47 -0.56 13.28 -13.67
C VAL A 47 0.25 12.52 -12.60
N ARG A 48 -0.22 12.56 -11.34
CA ARG A 48 0.39 11.84 -10.21
C ARG A 48 -0.15 10.42 -9.99
N SER A 49 -1.15 10.01 -10.77
CA SER A 49 -1.87 8.74 -10.55
C SER A 49 -0.96 7.51 -10.58
N CYS A 50 0.11 7.53 -11.39
CA CYS A 50 1.08 6.45 -11.46
C CYS A 50 1.75 6.17 -10.10
N TYR A 51 1.95 7.20 -9.29
CA TYR A 51 2.53 7.09 -7.96
C TYR A 51 1.45 6.83 -6.91
N ASP A 52 0.42 7.67 -6.84
CA ASP A 52 -0.61 7.62 -5.78
C ASP A 52 -1.40 6.31 -5.83
N LYS A 53 -1.84 5.90 -7.03
CA LYS A 53 -2.49 4.59 -7.20
C LYS A 53 -1.49 3.46 -7.08
N GLY A 54 -0.26 3.65 -7.52
CA GLY A 54 0.81 2.66 -7.35
C GLY A 54 1.01 2.26 -5.88
N LYS A 55 1.05 3.24 -4.97
CA LYS A 55 1.17 3.01 -3.52
C LYS A 55 -0.07 2.36 -2.92
N ARG A 56 -1.28 2.81 -3.30
CA ARG A 56 -2.55 2.17 -2.88
C ARG A 56 -2.67 0.72 -3.35
N THR A 57 -2.25 0.42 -4.58
CA THR A 57 -2.18 -0.95 -5.09
C THR A 57 -1.16 -1.77 -4.33
N ALA A 58 -0.01 -1.20 -3.96
CA ALA A 58 0.99 -1.88 -3.15
C ALA A 58 0.46 -2.26 -1.75
N GLU A 59 -0.27 -1.37 -1.08
CA GLU A 59 -0.95 -1.66 0.19
C GLU A 59 -1.98 -2.78 0.05
N THR A 60 -2.78 -2.73 -1.02
CA THR A 60 -3.79 -3.76 -1.32
C THR A 60 -3.12 -5.13 -1.45
N LEU A 61 -2.07 -5.22 -2.26
CA LEU A 61 -1.31 -6.47 -2.45
C LEU A 61 -0.71 -6.97 -1.13
N ALA A 62 -0.15 -6.08 -0.32
CA ALA A 62 0.47 -6.46 0.95
C ALA A 62 -0.58 -7.04 1.92
N MET A 63 -1.75 -6.40 2.05
CA MET A 63 -2.84 -6.91 2.90
C MET A 63 -3.48 -8.19 2.36
N ASP A 64 -3.52 -8.38 1.04
CA ASP A 64 -3.98 -9.64 0.44
C ASP A 64 -3.01 -10.78 0.72
N TYR A 65 -1.70 -10.55 0.65
CA TYR A 65 -0.70 -11.55 1.04
C TYR A 65 -0.75 -11.86 2.54
N HIS A 66 -1.02 -10.86 3.39
CA HIS A 66 -1.21 -11.08 4.81
C HIS A 66 -2.40 -11.98 5.10
N ARG A 67 -3.56 -11.69 4.50
CA ARG A 67 -4.82 -12.41 4.74
C ARG A 67 -4.88 -13.77 4.05
N GLY A 68 -4.36 -13.88 2.83
CA GLY A 68 -4.52 -15.06 1.97
C GLY A 68 -3.28 -15.95 1.85
N ALA A 69 -2.10 -15.48 2.25
CA ALA A 69 -0.85 -16.22 2.14
C ALA A 69 -0.01 -16.22 3.42
N SER A 70 -0.59 -15.75 4.53
CA SER A 70 0.03 -15.73 5.87
C SER A 70 1.39 -15.04 5.95
N VAL A 71 1.69 -14.11 5.04
CA VAL A 71 2.91 -13.31 5.11
C VAL A 71 2.75 -12.26 6.22
N GLU A 72 3.72 -12.17 7.12
CA GLU A 72 3.74 -11.09 8.11
C GLU A 72 4.06 -9.76 7.42
N VAL A 73 3.10 -8.84 7.46
CA VAL A 73 3.16 -7.55 6.75
C VAL A 73 2.95 -6.41 7.74
N SER A 74 3.71 -5.34 7.56
CA SER A 74 3.48 -4.06 8.22
C SER A 74 3.61 -2.92 7.20
N THR A 75 2.91 -1.81 7.45
CA THR A 75 2.92 -0.62 6.58
C THR A 75 3.35 0.59 7.40
N PHE A 76 4.26 1.39 6.84
CA PHE A 76 4.72 2.67 7.39
C PHE A 76 4.27 3.81 6.47
N TYR A 77 3.71 4.89 7.02
CA TYR A 77 3.11 6.02 6.26
C TYR A 77 3.96 7.29 6.31
#